data_AF-A0A0N8KPJ8-F1
#
_entry.id   AF-A0A0N8KPJ8-F1
#
_cell.length_a   1.000
_cell.length_b   1.000
_cell.length_c   1.000
_cell.angle_alpha   90.00
_cell.angle_beta   90.00
_cell.angle_gamma   90.00
#
_symmetry.space_group_name_H-M   'P 1'
#
loop_
_entity.id
_entity.type
_entity.pdbx_description
1 polymer ?
#
loop_
_entity_poly.entity_id
_entity_poly.type
_entity_poly.pdbx_seq_one_letter_code
_entity_poly.pdbx_strand_id
1 'polypeptide(L)'
;MFVSLLLVASLSWTPIPELAGQGAIQSQRIGDGVGETCRRVAIATDQTLYLYPRPVMPSHGESQEETAIVGVFSDEQIQLLRANVPGVDGDDRLWHEIIDSIGNRGYILAFDPETGRSTLRFCP
;
A
#
# COMPACT_ATOMS: atom_id res chain seq x y z
N MET A 1 65.73 5.14 -27.34
CA MET A 1 64.53 5.73 -27.98
C MET A 1 63.30 5.26 -27.21
N PHE A 2 62.58 6.24 -26.68
CA PHE A 2 61.17 6.28 -26.25
C PHE A 2 60.57 5.11 -25.44
N VAL A 3 60.58 5.31 -24.12
CA VAL A 3 59.47 5.00 -23.20
C VAL A 3 58.33 5.98 -23.50
N SER A 4 57.07 5.53 -23.64
CA SER A 4 55.88 6.36 -23.35
C SER A 4 54.55 5.60 -23.35
N LEU A 5 53.87 5.73 -22.20
CA LEU A 5 52.44 5.94 -21.97
C LEU A 5 51.40 5.08 -22.72
N LEU A 6 50.77 4.16 -21.98
CA LEU A 6 49.38 3.77 -22.21
C LEU A 6 48.45 4.62 -21.34
N LEU A 7 47.57 5.35 -22.02
CA LEU A 7 46.58 6.27 -21.49
C LEU A 7 45.52 5.55 -20.64
N VAL A 8 45.16 6.21 -19.55
CA VAL A 8 43.86 6.10 -18.89
C VAL A 8 42.83 6.84 -19.75
N ALA A 9 41.72 6.20 -20.09
CA ALA A 9 40.50 6.87 -20.53
C ALA A 9 39.28 6.08 -20.04
N SER A 10 38.73 6.53 -18.91
CA SER A 10 37.44 6.17 -18.34
C SER A 10 36.33 6.95 -19.03
N LEU A 11 35.37 6.27 -19.68
CA LEU A 11 34.08 6.86 -20.09
C LEU A 11 32.93 5.87 -19.84
N SER A 12 32.28 6.09 -18.70
CA SER A 12 30.84 5.91 -18.39
C SER A 12 30.04 4.86 -19.17
N TRP A 13 29.72 3.75 -18.49
CA TRP A 13 28.44 3.07 -18.71
C TRP A 13 27.30 4.00 -18.26
N THR A 14 26.63 4.63 -19.22
CA THR A 14 25.29 5.16 -18.99
C THR A 14 24.29 4.01 -19.16
N PRO A 15 23.54 3.57 -18.14
CA PRO A 15 22.38 2.75 -18.40
C PRO A 15 21.37 3.58 -19.20
N ILE A 16 20.97 3.04 -20.35
CA ILE A 16 19.89 3.55 -21.19
C ILE A 16 18.61 3.53 -20.34
N PRO A 17 17.93 4.67 -20.08
CA PRO A 17 16.62 4.64 -19.46
C PRO A 17 15.62 4.19 -20.54
N GLU A 18 15.46 2.87 -20.63
CA GLU A 18 14.42 2.22 -21.41
C GLU A 18 13.05 2.63 -20.83
N LEU A 19 12.31 3.36 -21.65
CA LEU A 19 10.86 3.44 -21.68
C LEU A 19 10.15 3.56 -20.32
N ALA A 20 9.96 4.82 -19.93
CA ALA A 20 8.76 5.26 -19.23
C ALA A 20 7.51 4.75 -19.98
N GLY A 21 6.87 3.71 -19.46
CA GLY A 21 5.65 3.17 -20.06
C GLY A 21 5.08 2.02 -19.26
N GLN A 22 3.99 2.31 -18.56
CA GLN A 22 2.98 1.37 -18.01
C GLN A 22 3.29 0.76 -16.64
N GLY A 23 2.61 1.31 -15.62
CA GLY A 23 2.30 0.59 -14.38
C GLY A 23 3.05 1.03 -13.13
N ALA A 24 3.50 2.28 -13.03
CA ALA A 24 3.89 2.81 -11.72
C ALA A 24 2.62 3.07 -10.90
N ILE A 25 2.09 2.04 -10.23
CA ILE A 25 1.38 2.28 -8.98
C ILE A 25 2.46 2.77 -8.02
N GLN A 26 2.68 4.09 -8.03
CA GLN A 26 3.43 4.74 -6.98
C GLN A 26 2.69 4.42 -5.70
N SER A 27 3.16 3.42 -4.95
CA SER A 27 2.90 3.37 -3.52
C SER A 27 3.47 4.67 -2.99
N GLN A 28 2.63 5.69 -2.90
CA GLN A 28 3.04 7.00 -2.43
C GLN A 28 3.45 6.77 -0.98
N ARG A 29 4.76 6.73 -0.72
CA ARG A 29 5.28 6.78 0.62
C ARG A 29 4.81 8.10 1.18
N ILE A 30 3.89 8.01 2.14
CA ILE A 30 3.47 9.12 2.98
C ILE A 30 4.77 9.64 3.61
N GLY A 31 5.08 10.91 3.36
CA GLY A 31 6.31 11.58 3.74
C GLY A 31 6.48 11.75 5.27
N ASP A 32 7.35 12.67 5.65
CA ASP A 32 7.64 13.00 7.06
C ASP A 32 6.98 14.34 7.48
N GLY A 33 5.88 14.71 6.81
CA GLY A 33 5.25 16.03 6.94
C GLY A 33 4.26 16.14 8.10
N VAL A 34 4.34 17.24 8.85
CA VAL A 34 3.33 17.61 9.87
C VAL A 34 2.01 17.96 9.15
N GLY A 35 1.20 16.94 8.85
CA GLY A 35 0.02 17.03 7.98
C GLY A 35 -0.40 15.71 7.31
N GLU A 36 0.40 14.65 7.46
CA GLU A 36 -0.01 13.25 7.23
C GLU A 36 -0.65 12.61 8.48
N THR A 37 -0.91 13.50 9.44
CA THR A 37 -1.90 13.57 10.51
C THR A 37 -3.11 12.66 10.33
N CYS A 38 -3.17 11.65 11.19
CA CYS A 38 -4.34 10.95 11.69
C CYS A 38 -5.36 10.47 10.63
N ARG A 39 -5.48 9.14 10.52
CA ARG A 39 -6.48 8.48 9.68
C ARG A 39 -7.47 7.74 10.56
N ARG A 40 -8.74 7.74 10.16
CA ARG A 40 -9.78 6.91 10.78
C ARG A 40 -10.48 6.08 9.74
N VAL A 41 -10.98 4.94 10.17
CA VAL A 41 -11.84 4.06 9.37
C VAL A 41 -13.18 4.75 9.15
N ALA A 42 -13.68 4.69 7.92
CA ALA A 42 -14.83 5.43 7.42
C ALA A 42 -15.86 4.47 6.79
N ILE A 43 -16.24 3.43 7.53
CA ILE A 43 -17.28 2.46 7.16
C ILE A 43 -18.56 2.73 7.97
N ALA A 44 -19.69 2.15 7.56
CA ALA A 44 -20.92 2.23 8.36
C ALA A 44 -20.76 1.48 9.69
N THR A 45 -21.45 1.91 10.74
CA THR A 45 -21.29 1.37 12.10
C THR A 45 -21.76 -0.08 12.26
N ASP A 46 -22.58 -0.57 11.33
CA ASP A 46 -23.07 -1.94 11.24
C ASP A 46 -22.21 -2.83 10.33
N GLN A 47 -21.17 -2.26 9.70
CA GLN A 47 -20.21 -2.99 8.88
C GLN A 47 -18.94 -3.30 9.69
N THR A 48 -18.31 -4.43 9.39
CA THR A 48 -16.98 -4.78 9.89
C THR A 48 -16.02 -4.84 8.70
N LEU A 49 -14.95 -4.07 8.76
CA LEU A 49 -13.82 -4.19 7.84
C LEU A 49 -12.80 -5.15 8.46
N TYR A 50 -12.13 -5.97 7.67
CA TYR A 50 -11.16 -6.93 8.20
C TYR A 50 -9.74 -6.55 7.78
N LEU A 51 -8.80 -6.73 8.71
CA LEU A 51 -7.38 -6.57 8.49
C LEU A 51 -6.79 -7.90 8.04
N TYR A 52 -6.19 -7.94 6.86
CA TYR A 52 -5.60 -9.16 6.28
C TYR A 52 -4.07 -9.10 6.32
N PRO A 53 -3.37 -10.25 6.42
CA PRO A 53 -1.91 -10.29 6.38
C PRO A 53 -1.36 -10.02 4.97
N ARG A 54 -2.20 -10.13 3.93
CA ARG A 54 -1.86 -9.90 2.52
C ARG A 54 -3.02 -9.18 1.81
N PRO A 55 -2.76 -8.38 0.76
CA PRO A 55 -3.78 -7.65 0.00
C PRO A 55 -4.47 -8.59 -1.01
N VAL A 56 -5.16 -9.60 -0.50
CA VAL A 56 -5.89 -10.59 -1.29
C VAL A 56 -7.18 -10.87 -0.54
N MET A 57 -8.33 -10.84 -1.22
CA MET A 57 -9.51 -11.40 -0.59
C MET A 57 -9.43 -12.91 -0.56
N PRO A 58 -9.84 -13.54 0.55
CA PRO A 58 -10.09 -14.97 0.54
C PRO A 58 -11.07 -15.31 -0.57
N SER A 59 -10.69 -16.30 -1.37
CA SER A 59 -11.53 -16.80 -2.46
C SER A 59 -12.85 -17.31 -1.89
N HIS A 60 -13.95 -17.14 -2.62
CA HIS A 60 -15.26 -17.70 -2.25
C HIS A 60 -15.15 -19.22 -2.02
N GLY A 61 -14.97 -19.63 -0.77
CA GLY A 61 -14.70 -21.03 -0.39
C GLY A 61 -13.80 -21.18 0.83
N GLU A 62 -12.92 -20.21 1.10
CA GLU A 62 -12.20 -20.10 2.38
C GLU A 62 -13.03 -19.21 3.31
N SER A 63 -13.25 -19.66 4.54
CA SER A 63 -13.98 -18.86 5.52
C SER A 63 -13.23 -17.53 5.71
N GLN A 64 -13.91 -16.39 5.53
CA GLN A 64 -13.31 -15.06 5.67
C GLN A 64 -12.59 -14.88 7.02
N GLU A 65 -13.01 -15.61 8.04
CA GLU A 65 -12.43 -15.63 9.38
C GLU A 65 -11.05 -16.29 9.44
N GLU A 66 -10.72 -17.25 8.57
CA GLU A 66 -9.49 -18.04 8.70
C GLU A 66 -8.24 -17.28 8.19
N THR A 67 -8.43 -16.23 7.38
CA THR A 67 -7.32 -15.43 6.83
C THR A 67 -7.23 -14.02 7.39
N ALA A 68 -8.30 -13.51 8.03
CA ALA A 68 -8.29 -12.21 8.67
C ALA A 68 -7.49 -12.25 9.99
N ILE A 69 -6.70 -11.20 10.25
CA ILE A 69 -6.01 -10.99 11.52
C ILE A 69 -7.03 -10.58 12.58
N VAL A 70 -7.82 -9.54 12.27
CA VAL A 70 -8.77 -8.92 13.20
C VAL A 70 -9.80 -8.07 12.44
N GLY A 71 -10.94 -7.83 13.07
CA GLY A 71 -11.88 -6.80 12.64
C GLY A 71 -11.37 -5.40 13.00
N VAL A 72 -11.59 -4.45 12.10
CA VAL A 72 -11.30 -3.04 12.22
C VAL A 72 -12.63 -2.30 12.24
N PHE A 73 -12.83 -1.46 13.26
CA PHE A 73 -14.15 -0.90 13.54
C PHE A 73 -14.33 0.51 12.96
N SER A 74 -15.58 0.92 12.76
CA SER A 74 -15.90 2.28 12.36
C SER A 74 -15.24 3.30 13.30
N ASP A 75 -14.66 4.35 12.72
CA ASP A 75 -14.01 5.45 13.45
C ASP A 75 -12.78 5.06 14.27
N GLU A 76 -12.26 3.84 14.13
CA GLU A 76 -10.98 3.46 14.69
C GLU A 76 -9.86 4.33 14.10
N GLN A 77 -9.01 4.90 14.96
CA GLN A 77 -7.82 5.62 14.55
C GLN A 77 -6.72 4.63 14.18
N ILE A 78 -6.14 4.80 13.00
CA ILE A 78 -5.12 3.92 12.44
C ILE A 78 -3.90 4.72 12.02
N GLN A 79 -2.76 4.03 11.89
CA GLN A 79 -1.59 4.55 11.20
C GLN A 79 -1.58 4.00 9.77
N LEU A 80 -1.61 4.89 8.79
CA LEU A 80 -1.52 4.51 7.38
C LEU A 80 -0.05 4.43 6.95
N LEU A 81 0.38 3.26 6.45
CA LEU A 81 1.74 3.03 5.97
C LEU A 81 1.86 3.22 4.46
N ARG A 82 0.92 2.64 3.70
CA ARG A 82 0.86 2.79 2.23
C ARG A 82 -0.60 2.85 1.79
N ALA A 83 -0.95 3.86 1.02
CA ALA A 83 -2.26 3.96 0.39
C ALA A 83 -2.27 3.28 -0.99
N ASN A 84 -3.44 2.76 -1.40
CA ASN A 84 -3.70 2.26 -2.75
C ASN A 84 -2.68 1.21 -3.25
N VAL A 85 -2.36 0.24 -2.39
CA VAL A 85 -1.57 -0.94 -2.71
C VAL A 85 -2.37 -1.85 -3.64
N PRO A 86 -1.82 -2.33 -4.76
CA PRO A 86 -2.54 -3.27 -5.62
C PRO A 86 -2.74 -4.61 -4.93
N GLY A 87 -3.88 -5.23 -5.22
CA GLY A 87 -4.13 -6.62 -4.89
C GLY A 87 -3.12 -7.57 -5.54
N VAL A 88 -3.01 -8.78 -4.97
CA VAL A 88 -2.15 -9.85 -5.48
C VAL A 88 -2.98 -11.10 -5.77
N ASP A 89 -2.36 -12.08 -6.44
CA ASP A 89 -2.95 -13.41 -6.68
C ASP A 89 -4.32 -13.36 -7.41
N GLY A 90 -4.47 -12.41 -8.34
CA GLY A 90 -5.70 -12.23 -9.14
C GLY A 90 -6.71 -11.25 -8.54
N ASP A 91 -6.43 -10.67 -7.37
CA ASP A 91 -7.22 -9.57 -6.81
C ASP A 91 -6.87 -8.25 -7.52
N ASP A 92 -7.86 -7.62 -8.14
CA ASP A 92 -7.73 -6.38 -8.90
C ASP A 92 -8.04 -5.11 -8.09
N ARG A 93 -8.40 -5.26 -6.80
CA ARG A 93 -8.77 -4.15 -5.93
C ARG A 93 -7.55 -3.44 -5.36
N LEU A 94 -7.82 -2.25 -4.82
CA LEU A 94 -6.85 -1.46 -4.09
C LEU A 94 -7.02 -1.67 -2.58
N TRP A 95 -5.88 -1.59 -1.88
CA TRP A 95 -5.76 -1.85 -0.45
C TRP A 95 -5.01 -0.71 0.24
N HIS A 96 -5.27 -0.52 1.52
CA HIS A 96 -4.42 0.30 2.39
C HIS A 96 -3.62 -0.61 3.30
N GLU A 97 -2.31 -0.41 3.36
CA GLU A 97 -1.49 -1.01 4.42
C GLU A 97 -1.53 -0.10 5.64
N ILE A 98 -1.95 -0.65 6.78
CA ILE A 98 -2.16 0.10 8.01
C ILE A 98 -1.54 -0.61 9.22
N ILE A 99 -1.43 0.13 10.32
CA ILE A 99 -1.33 -0.41 11.68
C ILE A 99 -2.60 0.02 12.42
N ASP A 100 -3.32 -0.93 13.01
CA ASP A 100 -4.53 -0.67 13.79
C ASP A 100 -4.22 0.00 15.14
N SER A 101 -5.26 0.28 15.94
CA SER A 101 -5.10 0.97 17.22
C SER A 101 -4.34 0.19 18.30
N ILE A 102 -4.18 -1.13 18.13
CA ILE A 102 -3.50 -2.02 19.08
C ILE A 102 -2.14 -2.55 18.55
N GLY A 103 -1.76 -2.19 17.33
CA GLY A 103 -0.44 -2.47 16.76
C GLY A 103 -0.41 -3.59 15.70
N ASN A 104 -1.53 -4.15 15.28
CA ASN A 104 -1.55 -5.13 14.20
C ASN A 104 -1.32 -4.44 12.86
N ARG A 105 -0.34 -4.93 12.10
CA ARG A 105 -0.05 -4.46 10.75
C ARG A 105 -0.69 -5.38 9.73
N GLY A 106 -1.38 -4.81 8.75
CA GLY A 106 -1.97 -5.57 7.66
C GLY A 106 -2.60 -4.68 6.60
N TYR A 107 -3.50 -5.27 5.83
CA TYR A 107 -4.14 -4.67 4.67
C TYR A 107 -5.66 -4.63 4.86
N ILE A 108 -6.26 -3.48 4.58
CA ILE A 108 -7.71 -3.31 4.48
C ILE A 108 -8.08 -2.90 3.06
N LEU A 109 -9.30 -3.20 2.60
CA LEU A 109 -9.77 -2.70 1.31
C LEU A 109 -9.74 -1.18 1.29
N ALA A 110 -9.27 -0.59 0.19
CA ALA A 110 -9.11 0.85 0.09
C ALA A 110 -10.44 1.58 -0.14
N PHE A 111 -11.37 0.89 -0.80
CA PHE A 111 -12.68 1.40 -1.15
C PHE A 111 -13.73 0.36 -0.80
N ASP A 112 -14.86 0.83 -0.31
CA ASP A 112 -16.06 0.01 -0.15
C ASP A 112 -16.56 -0.42 -1.55
N PRO A 113 -16.74 -1.73 -1.81
CA PRO A 113 -17.15 -2.22 -3.12
C PRO A 113 -18.59 -1.87 -3.50
N GLU A 114 -19.47 -1.59 -2.53
CA GLU A 114 -20.86 -1.20 -2.76
C GLU A 114 -20.99 0.29 -3.01
N THR A 115 -20.25 1.12 -2.26
CA THR A 115 -20.40 2.58 -2.30
C THR A 115 -19.30 3.29 -3.11
N GLY A 116 -18.18 2.62 -3.40
CA GLY A 116 -17.01 3.21 -4.07
C GLY A 116 -16.28 4.27 -3.25
N ARG A 117 -16.66 4.46 -1.97
CA ARG A 117 -16.05 5.48 -1.10
C ARG A 117 -14.80 4.93 -0.44
N SER A 118 -13.83 5.81 -0.20
CA SER A 118 -12.63 5.47 0.57
C SER A 118 -13.03 4.94 1.96
N THR A 119 -12.43 3.83 2.37
CA THR A 119 -12.59 3.25 3.71
C THR A 119 -11.82 4.01 4.78
N LEU A 120 -11.02 5.01 4.40
CA LEU A 120 -10.29 5.89 5.30
C LEU A 120 -10.70 7.35 5.11
N ARG A 121 -10.71 8.10 6.21
CA ARG A 121 -10.88 9.56 6.25
C ARG A 121 -9.80 10.21 7.12
N PHE A 122 -9.60 11.51 6.93
CA PHE A 122 -8.81 12.33 7.84
C PHE A 122 -9.52 12.41 9.21
N CYS A 123 -8.75 12.46 10.29
CA CYS A 123 -9.33 12.81 11.58
C CYS A 123 -9.88 14.25 11.56
N PRO A 124 -10.99 14.51 12.27
CA PRO A 124 -11.50 15.87 12.46
C PRO A 124 -10.55 16.74 13.29
#